data_AF-A0A7K9Q9L7-F1
#
_entry.id   AF-A0A7K9Q9L7-F1
#
_cell.length_a   1.000
_cell.length_b   1.000
_cell.length_c   1.000
_cell.angle_alpha   90.00
_cell.angle_beta   90.00
_cell.angle_gamma   90.00
#
_symmetry.space_group_name_H-M   'P 1'
#
loop_
_entity.id
_entity.type
_entity.pdbx_description
1 polymer ?
#
loop_
_entity_poly.entity_id
_entity_poly.type
_entity_poly.pdbx_seq_one_letter_code
_entity_poly.pdbx_strand_id
1 'polypeptide(L)' 'LNIKLTDISVTDPEKYPHMLSVKNCFIRGSVVRYVQLPADEVDTQLLQDAARKEALQQKQ' A
#
# COMPACT_ATOMS: atom_id res chain seq x y z
N LEU A 1 -4.10 1.04 8.11
CA LEU A 1 -4.16 1.05 6.64
C LEU A 1 -4.40 -0.37 6.10
N ASN A 2 -5.65 -0.88 6.15
CA ASN A 2 -5.95 -2.17 5.51
C ASN A 2 -6.09 -1.98 3.99
N ILE A 3 -5.68 -2.96 3.20
CA ILE A 3 -5.60 -2.84 1.73
C ILE A 3 -6.37 -3.98 1.09
N LYS A 4 -7.23 -3.64 0.11
CA LYS A 4 -7.90 -4.61 -0.76
C LYS A 4 -7.24 -4.55 -2.13
N LEU A 5 -6.76 -5.68 -2.62
CA LEU A 5 -6.15 -5.81 -3.94
C LEU A 5 -7.02 -6.69 -4.83
N THR A 6 -7.04 -6.35 -6.11
CA THR A 6 -7.72 -7.10 -7.17
C THR A 6 -6.72 -7.49 -8.24
N ASP A 7 -6.95 -8.62 -8.88
CA ASP A 7 -6.10 -9.17 -9.94
C ASP A 7 -4.61 -9.27 -9.54
N ILE A 8 -4.36 -9.96 -8.43
CA ILE A 8 -3.02 -10.05 -7.85
C ILE A 8 -2.10 -11.02 -8.60
N SER A 9 -0.80 -10.72 -8.59
CA SER A 9 0.27 -11.63 -8.94
C SER A 9 1.25 -11.76 -7.77
N VAL A 10 1.72 -12.98 -7.48
CA VAL A 10 2.70 -13.24 -6.42
C VAL A 10 4.07 -13.45 -7.05
N THR A 11 5.12 -12.84 -6.47
CA THR A 11 6.49 -12.88 -7.00
C THR A 11 7.09 -14.28 -7.04
N ASP A 12 6.86 -15.10 -6.00
CA ASP A 12 7.38 -16.47 -5.87
C ASP A 12 6.24 -17.50 -5.79
N PRO A 13 5.55 -17.80 -6.91
CA PRO A 13 4.38 -18.67 -6.88
C PRO A 13 4.70 -20.11 -6.44
N GLU A 14 5.89 -20.62 -6.74
CA GLU A 14 6.31 -21.98 -6.37
C GLU A 14 6.46 -22.15 -4.86
N LYS A 15 6.88 -21.08 -4.16
CA LYS A 15 7.01 -21.06 -2.70
C LYS A 15 5.64 -20.92 -2.02
N TYR A 16 4.67 -20.30 -2.70
CA TYR A 16 3.33 -20.02 -2.18
C TYR A 16 2.24 -20.55 -3.13
N PRO A 17 2.16 -21.87 -3.36
CA PRO A 17 1.28 -22.45 -4.39
C PRO A 17 -0.22 -22.22 -4.09
N HIS A 18 -0.59 -22.04 -2.82
CA HIS A 18 -1.96 -21.73 -2.41
C HIS A 18 -2.44 -20.36 -2.90
N MET A 19 -1.53 -19.45 -3.26
CA MET A 19 -1.89 -18.13 -3.79
C MET A 19 -2.21 -18.15 -5.29
N LEU A 20 -1.91 -19.24 -6.00
CA LEU A 20 -2.10 -19.34 -7.46
C LEU A 20 -3.57 -19.22 -7.89
N SER A 21 -4.51 -19.66 -7.06
CA SER A 21 -5.96 -19.56 -7.34
C SER A 21 -6.57 -18.26 -6.84
N VAL A 22 -5.82 -17.44 -6.10
CA VAL A 22 -6.33 -16.23 -5.44
C VAL A 22 -6.18 -15.06 -6.40
N LYS A 23 -7.31 -14.57 -6.92
CA LYS A 23 -7.33 -13.36 -7.77
C LYS A 23 -7.43 -12.06 -6.98
N ASN A 24 -8.17 -12.09 -5.87
CA ASN A 24 -8.43 -10.91 -5.04
C ASN A 24 -8.05 -11.22 -3.60
N CYS A 25 -7.42 -10.27 -2.91
CA CYS A 25 -7.03 -10.47 -1.52
C CYS A 25 -7.26 -9.23 -0.66
N PHE A 26 -7.36 -9.46 0.65
CA PHE A 26 -7.41 -8.41 1.65
C PHE A 26 -6.22 -8.58 2.60
N ILE A 27 -5.44 -7.52 2.76
CA ILE A 27 -4.25 -7.50 3.59
C ILE A 27 -4.48 -6.54 4.76
N ARG A 28 -4.31 -7.05 5.99
CA ARG A 28 -4.37 -6.22 7.19
C ARG A 28 -3.16 -5.29 7.23
N GLY A 29 -3.38 -4.01 7.52
CA GLY A 29 -2.32 -3.00 7.48
C GLY A 29 -1.14 -3.27 8.41
N SER A 30 -1.37 -3.96 9.54
CA SER A 30 -0.31 -4.27 10.52
C SER A 30 0.72 -5.29 10.02
N VAL A 31 0.44 -6.03 8.94
CA VAL A 31 1.39 -7.01 8.37
C VAL A 31 2.12 -6.48 7.14
N VAL A 32 1.81 -5.26 6.69
CA VAL A 32 2.41 -4.65 5.51
C VAL A 32 3.74 -3.99 5.90
N ARG A 33 4.82 -4.35 5.21
CA ARG A 33 6.13 -3.71 5.40
C ARG A 33 6.34 -2.54 4.43
N TYR A 34 6.05 -2.77 3.15
CA TYR A 34 6.24 -1.78 2.09
C TYR A 34 5.06 -1.79 1.14
N VAL A 35 4.72 -0.61 0.62
CA VAL A 35 3.86 -0.41 -0.54
C VAL A 35 4.67 0.42 -1.51
N GLN A 36 5.02 -0.15 -2.66
CA GLN A 36 5.75 0.56 -3.71
C GLN A 36 4.75 1.12 -4.71
N LEU A 37 4.90 2.40 -5.03
CA LEU A 37 4.07 3.11 -5.99
C LEU A 37 4.97 3.67 -7.09
N PRO A 38 4.49 3.77 -8.34
CA PRO A 38 5.17 4.52 -9.39
C PRO A 38 5.39 5.98 -8.94
N ALA A 39 6.57 6.53 -9.22
CA ALA A 39 6.93 7.86 -8.73
C ALA A 39 6.18 8.98 -9.46
N ASP A 40 5.79 8.74 -10.70
CA ASP A 40 4.98 9.59 -11.56
C ASP A 40 3.52 9.69 -11.11
N GLU A 41 3.01 8.67 -10.42
CA GLU A 41 1.66 8.65 -9.85
C GLU A 41 1.57 9.35 -8.48
N VAL A 42 2.68 9.90 -7.98
CA VAL A 42 2.74 10.53 -6.65
C VAL A 42 3.22 11.98 -6.76
N ASP A 43 2.30 12.92 -6.56
CA ASP A 43 2.65 14.33 -6.36
C ASP A 43 3.26 14.54 -4.96
N THR A 44 4.59 14.50 -4.91
CA THR A 44 5.35 14.66 -3.67
C THR A 44 5.22 16.06 -3.06
N GLN A 45 4.99 17.10 -3.87
CA GLN A 45 4.85 18.46 -3.37
C GLN A 45 3.53 18.61 -2.61
N LEU A 46 2.43 18.15 -3.22
CA LEU A 46 1.12 18.14 -2.57
C LEU A 46 1.12 17.29 -1.29
N LEU A 47 1.77 16.13 -1.33
CA LEU A 47 1.90 15.24 -0.17
C LEU A 47 2.65 15.92 0.98
N GLN A 48 3.76 16.61 0.69
CA GLN A 48 4.53 17.35 1.70
C GLN A 48 3.75 18.51 2.31
N ASP A 49 2.95 19.23 1.50
CA ASP A 49 2.09 20.31 1.97
C ASP A 49 0.98 19.77 2.90
N ALA A 50 0.36 18.65 2.53
CA ALA A 50 -0.66 17.99 3.35
C ALA A 50 -0.08 17.52 4.69
N ALA A 51 1.10 16.88 4.69
CA ALA A 51 1.76 16.42 5.90
C ALA A 51 2.12 17.58 6.86
N ARG A 52 2.59 18.72 6.33
CA ARG A 52 2.84 19.92 7.14
C ARG A 52 1.57 20.48 7.78
N LYS A 53 0.45 20.50 7.06
CA LYS A 53 -0.85 20.94 7.59
C LYS A 53 -1.36 20.02 8.70
N GLU A 54 -1.30 18.70 8.49
CA GLU A 54 -1.70 17.72 9.50
C GLU A 54 -0.87 17.85 10.79
N ALA A 55 0.45 18.00 10.66
CA ALA A 55 1.34 18.15 11.81
C ALA A 55 1.07 19.43 12.64
N LEU A 56 0.55 20.49 12.03
CA LEU A 56 0.12 21.69 12.74
C LEU A 56 -1.21 21.47 13.48
N GLN A 57 -2.13 20.69 12.89
CA GLN A 57 -3.40 20.32 13.52
C GLN A 57 -3.23 19.39 14.71
N GLN A 58 -2.31 18.42 14.64
CA GLN A 58 -2.06 17.49 15.74
C GLN A 58 -1.42 18.13 16.99
N LYS A 59 -0.93 19.38 16.88
CA LYS A 59 -0.35 20.13 18.01
C LYS A 59 -1.37 20.96 18.80
N GLN A 60 -2.62 21.06 18.32
CA GLN A 60 -3.73 21.68 19.05
C GLN A 60 -4.48 20.63 19.87
#